data_AF-A0A286UIU7-F1
#
_entry.id   AF-A0A286UIU7-F1
#
_cell.length_a   1.000
_cell.length_b   1.000
_cell.length_c   1.000
_cell.angle_alpha   90.00
_cell.angle_beta   90.00
_cell.angle_gamma   90.00
#
_symmetry.space_group_name_H-M   'P 1'
#
loop_
_entity.id
_entity.type
_entity.pdbx_description
1 polymer ?
#
loop_
_entity_poly.entity_id
_entity_poly.type
_entity_poly.pdbx_seq_one_letter_code
_entity_poly.pdbx_strand_id
1 'polypeptide(L)'
;MVLFPEFSCYVLLFDEITTVSVGVMIWWRTLRERALFATYWDNGSSSFRSMLESDFNCCGYYTCSADPSSTNVCVDAIQDYADKILNQLFTSVFASTIFIVLFYLCTLCVIAEIKLLNRYRLIDIRQGNASFRSLYSSLNQESK
;
A
#
# COMPACT_ATOMS: atom_id res chain seq x y z
N MET A 1 5.52 31.85 -3.43
CA MET A 1 6.15 30.53 -3.17
C MET A 1 5.08 29.44 -3.21
N VAL A 2 4.41 29.23 -4.35
CA VAL A 2 3.34 28.20 -4.54
C VAL A 2 3.45 27.60 -5.96
N LEU A 3 4.66 27.58 -6.55
CA LEU A 3 4.89 27.08 -7.91
C LEU A 3 5.29 25.59 -7.97
N PHE A 4 5.25 24.88 -6.84
CA PHE A 4 5.53 23.44 -6.76
C PHE A 4 4.32 22.46 -6.85
N PRO A 5 3.03 22.84 -7.00
CA PRO A 5 1.93 21.87 -6.89
C PRO A 5 1.84 20.89 -8.09
N GLU A 6 2.27 21.29 -9.29
CA GLU A 6 2.22 20.45 -10.50
C GLU A 6 3.18 19.25 -10.38
N PHE A 7 4.43 19.50 -9.96
CA PHE A 7 5.43 18.45 -9.75
C PHE A 7 5.06 17.54 -8.57
N SER A 8 4.52 18.09 -7.48
CA SER A 8 4.06 17.29 -6.34
C SER A 8 2.93 16.34 -6.73
N CYS A 9 2.00 16.76 -7.60
CA CYS A 9 0.93 15.87 -8.06
C CYS A 9 1.47 14.71 -8.90
N TYR A 10 2.41 14.96 -9.80
CA TYR A 10 2.98 13.91 -10.64
C TYR A 10 3.81 12.89 -9.83
N VAL A 11 4.62 13.37 -8.88
CA VAL A 11 5.42 12.50 -8.00
C VAL A 11 4.53 11.63 -7.12
N LEU A 12 3.46 12.19 -6.53
CA LEU A 12 2.53 11.42 -5.69
C LEU A 12 1.76 10.37 -6.50
N LEU A 13 1.35 10.69 -7.74
CA LEU A 13 0.69 9.72 -8.60
C LEU A 13 1.63 8.57 -9.00
N PHE A 14 2.89 8.86 -9.29
CA PHE A 14 3.87 7.84 -9.63
C PHE A 14 4.18 6.93 -8.43
N ASP A 15 4.30 7.50 -7.23
CA ASP A 15 4.52 6.76 -5.98
C ASP A 15 3.35 5.80 -5.68
N GLU A 16 2.11 6.27 -5.81
CA GLU A 16 0.92 5.45 -5.59
C GLU A 16 0.82 4.31 -6.62
N ILE A 17 1.05 4.59 -7.91
CA ILE A 17 1.06 3.56 -8.96
C ILE A 17 2.12 2.49 -8.66
N THR A 18 3.31 2.92 -8.26
CA THR A 18 4.42 2.02 -7.94
C THR A 18 4.06 1.15 -6.73
N THR A 19 3.55 1.75 -5.66
CA THR A 19 3.17 1.05 -4.42
C THR A 19 2.06 0.04 -4.66
N VAL A 20 1.00 0.40 -5.39
CA VAL A 20 -0.08 -0.52 -5.75
C VAL A 20 0.44 -1.65 -6.65
N SER A 21 1.32 -1.36 -7.61
CA SER A 21 1.88 -2.40 -8.49
C SER A 21 2.71 -3.43 -7.71
N VAL A 22 3.52 -2.99 -6.74
CA VAL A 22 4.29 -3.87 -5.85
C VAL A 22 3.36 -4.66 -4.95
N GLY A 23 2.32 -4.03 -4.38
CA GLY A 23 1.31 -4.70 -3.58
C GLY A 23 0.59 -5.82 -4.34
N VAL A 24 0.17 -5.56 -5.58
CA VAL A 24 -0.46 -6.57 -6.45
C VAL A 24 0.50 -7.69 -6.80
N MET A 25 1.78 -7.38 -7.07
CA MET A 25 2.79 -8.39 -7.37
C MET A 25 3.07 -9.30 -6.16
N ILE A 26 3.16 -8.73 -4.95
CA ILE A 26 3.34 -9.49 -3.70
C ILE A 26 2.11 -10.36 -3.47
N TRP A 27 0.91 -9.80 -3.58
CA TRP A 27 -0.35 -10.53 -3.40
C TRP A 27 -0.47 -11.74 -4.34
N TRP A 28 -0.09 -11.56 -5.61
CA TRP A 28 -0.07 -12.66 -6.58
C TRP A 28 0.91 -13.77 -6.20
N ARG A 29 2.05 -13.41 -5.59
CA ARG A 29 3.03 -14.38 -5.07
C ARG A 29 2.52 -15.09 -3.83
N THR A 30 1.79 -14.40 -2.94
CA THR A 30 1.12 -15.01 -1.77
C THR A 30 0.20 -16.15 -2.20
N LEU A 31 -0.66 -15.93 -3.21
CA LEU A 31 -1.59 -16.95 -3.71
C LEU A 31 -0.90 -18.22 -4.27
N ARG A 32 0.37 -18.12 -4.63
CA ARG A 32 1.14 -19.21 -5.27
C ARG A 32 2.31 -19.68 -4.42
N GLU A 33 2.32 -19.38 -3.12
CA GLU A 33 3.44 -19.69 -2.23
C GLU A 33 3.82 -21.17 -2.29
N ARG A 34 2.86 -22.10 -2.19
CA ARG A 34 3.13 -23.55 -2.17
C ARG A 34 3.75 -24.01 -3.49
N ALA A 35 3.21 -23.57 -4.61
CA ALA A 35 3.73 -23.96 -5.93
C ALA A 35 5.11 -23.36 -6.20
N LEU A 36 5.32 -22.10 -5.80
CA LEU A 36 6.59 -21.42 -5.99
C LEU A 36 7.68 -22.05 -5.12
N PHE A 37 7.40 -22.28 -3.84
CA PHE A 37 8.34 -22.95 -2.93
C PHE A 37 8.62 -24.39 -3.33
N ALA A 38 7.65 -25.14 -3.86
CA ALA A 38 7.88 -26.48 -4.40
C ALA A 38 9.01 -26.47 -5.45
N THR A 39 8.98 -25.49 -6.39
CA THR A 39 10.04 -25.39 -7.41
C THR A 39 11.41 -25.04 -6.83
N TYR A 40 11.47 -24.21 -5.78
CA TYR A 40 12.72 -23.90 -5.10
C TYR A 40 13.21 -25.07 -4.26
N TRP A 41 12.29 -25.83 -3.66
CA TRP A 41 12.60 -27.04 -2.91
C TRP A 41 13.27 -28.07 -3.83
N ASP A 42 12.65 -28.35 -4.99
CA ASP A 42 13.13 -29.34 -5.95
C ASP A 42 14.48 -28.96 -6.58
N ASN A 43 14.71 -27.68 -6.85
CA ASN A 43 15.99 -27.18 -7.35
C ASN A 43 17.05 -26.97 -6.24
N GLY A 44 16.64 -26.95 -4.97
CA GLY A 44 17.52 -26.74 -3.82
C GLY A 44 18.46 -27.91 -3.55
N SER A 45 19.59 -27.64 -2.89
CA SER A 45 20.53 -28.67 -2.46
C SER A 45 19.97 -29.51 -1.31
N SER A 46 20.48 -30.74 -1.14
CA SER A 46 20.12 -31.60 -0.01
C SER A 46 20.44 -30.97 1.35
N SER A 47 21.54 -30.23 1.45
CA SER A 47 21.93 -29.48 2.66
C SER A 47 20.92 -28.41 3.05
N PHE A 48 20.36 -27.69 2.06
CA PHE A 48 19.33 -26.67 2.30
C PHE A 48 18.04 -27.29 2.82
N ARG A 49 17.63 -28.45 2.27
CA ARG A 49 16.44 -29.18 2.72
C ARG A 49 16.59 -29.68 4.15
N SER A 50 17.72 -30.31 4.48
CA SER A 50 17.97 -30.80 5.85
C SER A 50 18.04 -29.68 6.89
N MET A 51 18.54 -28.50 6.52
CA MET A 51 18.51 -27.32 7.39
C MET A 51 17.06 -26.88 7.68
N LEU A 52 16.23 -26.75 6.63
CA LEU A 52 14.82 -26.40 6.80
C LEU A 52 14.03 -27.45 7.60
N GLU A 53 14.28 -28.73 7.34
CA GLU A 53 13.67 -29.83 8.10
C GLU A 53 14.02 -29.75 9.59
N SER A 54 15.27 -29.39 9.92
CA SER A 54 15.70 -29.18 11.30
C SER A 54 15.09 -27.93 11.94
N ASP A 55 14.97 -26.83 11.19
CA ASP A 55 14.46 -25.56 11.72
C ASP A 55 12.94 -25.63 11.99
N PHE A 56 12.19 -26.28 11.10
CA PHE A 56 10.74 -26.42 11.19
C PHE A 56 10.29 -27.73 11.84
N ASN A 57 11.23 -28.60 12.26
CA ASN A 57 10.97 -29.91 12.86
C ASN A 57 9.98 -30.76 12.05
N CYS A 58 10.23 -30.87 10.74
CA CYS A 58 9.35 -31.49 9.76
C CYS A 58 10.15 -32.41 8.81
N CYS A 59 9.45 -33.24 8.02
CA CYS A 59 10.09 -34.18 7.09
C CYS A 59 9.49 -34.11 5.69
N GLY A 60 10.33 -33.80 4.69
CA GLY A 60 9.92 -33.75 3.30
C GLY A 60 8.90 -32.63 2.99
N TYR A 61 8.78 -32.29 1.71
CA TYR A 61 7.90 -31.19 1.31
C TYR A 61 6.42 -31.60 1.29
N TYR A 62 6.06 -32.60 0.47
CA TYR A 62 4.70 -33.17 0.40
C TYR A 62 4.56 -34.53 1.08
N THR A 63 5.65 -35.28 1.19
CA THR A 63 5.68 -36.64 1.77
C THR A 63 7.04 -36.87 2.42
N CYS A 64 7.06 -37.55 3.56
CA CYS A 64 8.30 -37.97 4.19
C CYS A 64 8.75 -39.31 3.60
N SER A 65 9.93 -39.36 2.99
CA SER A 65 10.47 -40.60 2.42
C SER A 65 10.89 -41.63 3.47
N ALA A 66 11.16 -41.20 4.71
CA ALA A 66 11.60 -42.06 5.81
C ALA A 66 10.43 -42.77 6.52
N ASP A 67 9.26 -42.13 6.58
CA ASP A 67 8.03 -42.72 7.12
C ASP A 67 6.81 -42.12 6.38
N PRO A 68 6.18 -42.87 5.47
CA PRO A 68 5.01 -42.39 4.73
C PRO A 68 3.77 -42.19 5.62
N SER A 69 3.80 -42.65 6.87
CA SER A 69 2.74 -42.48 7.87
C SER A 69 2.87 -41.18 8.66
N SER A 70 4.02 -40.50 8.53
CA SER A 70 4.27 -39.25 9.25
C SER A 70 3.40 -38.12 8.67
N THR A 71 2.67 -37.43 9.56
CA THR A 71 1.78 -36.31 9.21
C THR A 71 2.50 -34.95 9.21
N ASN A 72 3.78 -34.92 9.60
CA ASN A 72 4.55 -33.71 9.82
C ASN A 72 5.32 -33.29 8.55
N VAL A 73 4.59 -32.91 7.51
CA VAL A 73 5.15 -32.40 6.26
C VAL A 73 5.54 -30.92 6.37
N CYS A 74 6.62 -30.52 5.70
CA CYS A 74 7.16 -29.17 5.83
C CYS A 74 6.31 -28.10 5.13
N VAL A 75 5.44 -28.48 4.17
CA VAL A 75 4.64 -27.50 3.39
C VAL A 75 3.77 -26.60 4.27
N ASP A 76 3.14 -27.14 5.32
CA ASP A 76 2.23 -26.38 6.17
C ASP A 76 3.00 -25.51 7.17
N ALA A 77 4.10 -26.01 7.75
CA ALA A 77 4.94 -25.25 8.68
C ALA A 77 5.65 -24.08 8.00
N ILE A 78 6.19 -24.31 6.80
CA ILE A 78 6.81 -23.26 5.98
C ILE A 78 5.76 -22.24 5.56
N GLN A 79 4.58 -22.70 5.15
CA GLN A 79 3.50 -21.79 4.79
C GLN A 79 3.06 -20.93 5.97
N ASP A 80 2.78 -21.49 7.14
CA ASP A 80 2.31 -20.70 8.29
C ASP A 80 3.33 -19.61 8.69
N TYR A 81 4.62 -19.89 8.53
CA TYR A 81 5.67 -18.90 8.72
C TYR A 81 5.66 -17.82 7.62
N ALA A 82 5.55 -18.22 6.35
CA ALA A 82 5.49 -17.30 5.22
C ALA A 82 4.24 -16.40 5.29
N ASP A 83 3.08 -16.97 5.59
CA ASP A 83 1.81 -16.28 5.75
C ASP A 83 1.91 -15.17 6.79
N LYS A 84 2.54 -15.40 7.95
CA LYS A 84 2.72 -14.35 8.98
C LYS A 84 3.49 -13.14 8.44
N ILE A 85 4.57 -13.37 7.71
CA ILE A 85 5.42 -12.31 7.18
C ILE A 85 4.72 -11.58 6.02
N LEU A 86 4.19 -12.33 5.06
CA LEU A 86 3.51 -11.77 3.90
C LEU A 86 2.24 -11.01 4.33
N ASN A 87 1.53 -11.51 5.33
CA ASN A 87 0.31 -10.87 5.80
C ASN A 87 0.57 -9.50 6.45
N GLN A 88 1.65 -9.42 7.23
CA GLN A 88 2.07 -8.17 7.83
C GLN A 88 2.60 -7.17 6.78
N LEU A 89 3.34 -7.65 5.78
CA LEU A 89 3.86 -6.82 4.70
C LEU A 89 2.76 -6.25 3.80
N PHE A 90 1.76 -7.05 3.40
CA PHE A 90 0.67 -6.49 2.61
C PHE A 90 -0.09 -5.43 3.43
N THR A 91 -0.35 -5.70 4.72
CA THR A 91 -1.14 -4.81 5.55
C THR A 91 -0.45 -3.47 5.73
N SER A 92 0.87 -3.45 5.93
CA SER A 92 1.63 -2.20 6.06
C SER A 92 1.64 -1.40 4.76
N VAL A 93 1.78 -2.07 3.61
CA VAL A 93 1.74 -1.42 2.28
C VAL A 93 0.38 -0.79 2.02
N PHE A 94 -0.72 -1.53 2.18
CA PHE A 94 -2.07 -0.98 1.99
C PHE A 94 -2.45 0.06 3.06
N ALA A 95 -1.88 -0.01 4.27
CA ALA A 95 -2.04 1.06 5.24
C ALA A 95 -1.38 2.35 4.74
N SER A 96 -0.15 2.27 4.23
CA SER A 96 0.56 3.44 3.69
C SER A 96 -0.16 4.09 2.51
N THR A 97 -0.75 3.30 1.59
CA THR A 97 -1.54 3.85 0.46
C THR A 97 -2.74 4.66 0.95
N ILE A 98 -3.44 4.21 2.01
CA ILE A 98 -4.57 4.97 2.59
C ILE A 98 -4.10 6.34 3.10
N PHE A 99 -2.97 6.40 3.82
CA PHE A 99 -2.43 7.65 4.32
C PHE A 99 -2.06 8.63 3.19
N ILE A 100 -1.43 8.11 2.12
CA ILE A 100 -1.04 8.92 0.96
C ILE A 100 -2.28 9.47 0.24
N VAL A 101 -3.30 8.63 0.01
CA VAL A 101 -4.56 9.05 -0.63
C VAL A 101 -5.28 10.12 0.21
N LEU A 102 -5.33 9.98 1.53
CA LEU A 102 -5.92 10.99 2.41
C LEU A 102 -5.16 12.32 2.35
N PHE A 103 -3.83 12.28 2.39
CA PHE A 103 -3.00 13.48 2.26
C PHE A 103 -3.17 14.17 0.90
N TYR A 104 -3.30 13.38 -0.17
CA TYR A 104 -3.59 13.87 -1.51
C TYR A 104 -4.95 14.56 -1.59
N LEU A 105 -6.01 13.96 -1.03
CA LEU A 105 -7.35 14.58 -0.98
C LEU A 105 -7.36 15.88 -0.19
N CYS A 106 -6.70 15.93 0.98
CA CYS A 106 -6.55 17.17 1.75
C CYS A 106 -5.86 18.27 0.93
N THR A 107 -4.82 17.92 0.18
CA THR A 107 -4.10 18.85 -0.70
C THR A 107 -5.02 19.36 -1.82
N LEU A 108 -5.82 18.48 -2.43
CA LEU A 108 -6.78 18.86 -3.46
C LEU A 108 -7.89 19.78 -2.94
N CYS A 109 -8.45 19.50 -1.75
CA CYS A 109 -9.43 20.37 -1.10
C CYS A 109 -8.87 21.77 -0.88
N VAL A 110 -7.64 21.89 -0.36
CA VAL A 110 -6.99 23.19 -0.14
C VAL A 110 -6.77 23.94 -1.46
N ILE A 111 -6.34 23.26 -2.52
CA ILE A 111 -6.16 23.88 -3.85
C ILE A 111 -7.51 24.34 -4.43
N ALA A 112 -8.58 23.57 -4.24
CA ALA A 112 -9.91 23.93 -4.70
C ALA A 112 -10.41 25.21 -4.02
N GLU A 113 -10.24 25.33 -2.71
CA GLU A 113 -10.58 26.55 -1.95
C GLU A 113 -9.79 27.77 -2.43
N ILE A 114 -8.48 27.64 -2.65
CA ILE A 114 -7.65 28.73 -3.15
C ILE A 114 -8.10 29.17 -4.56
N LYS A 115 -8.48 28.22 -5.42
CA LYS A 115 -8.99 28.51 -6.77
C LYS A 115 -10.34 29.23 -6.73
N LEU A 116 -11.22 28.85 -5.80
CA LEU A 116 -12.50 29.52 -5.57
C LEU A 116 -12.26 30.98 -5.13
N LEU A 117 -11.42 31.20 -4.12
CA LEU A 117 -11.08 32.54 -3.62
C LEU A 117 -10.48 33.45 -4.71
N ASN A 118 -9.60 32.92 -5.56
CA ASN A 118 -9.02 33.69 -6.66
C ASN A 118 -10.06 34.07 -7.72
N ARG A 119 -11.05 33.20 -7.99
CA ARG A 119 -12.16 33.54 -8.90
C ARG A 119 -13.03 34.65 -8.31
N TYR A 120 -13.36 34.60 -7.03
CA TYR A 120 -14.15 35.67 -6.38
C TYR A 120 -13.41 37.01 -6.38
N ARG A 121 -12.10 37.03 -6.07
CA ARG A 121 -11.27 38.25 -6.15
C ARG A 121 -11.34 38.93 -7.51
N LEU A 122 -11.33 38.17 -8.61
CA LEU A 122 -11.41 38.73 -9.97
C LEU A 122 -12.79 39.34 -10.28
N ILE A 123 -13.86 38.80 -9.68
CA ILE A 123 -15.22 39.36 -9.81
C ILE A 123 -15.34 40.65 -8.99
N ASP A 124 -14.74 40.69 -7.80
CA ASP A 124 -14.81 41.87 -6.93
C ASP A 124 -14.13 43.10 -7.52
N ILE A 125 -13.00 42.93 -8.22
CA ILE A 125 -12.33 44.02 -8.95
C ILE A 125 -13.25 44.63 -10.01
N ARG A 126 -14.17 43.84 -10.58
CA ARG A 126 -15.11 44.29 -11.61
C ARG A 126 -16.39 44.90 -11.05
N GLN A 127 -16.85 44.49 -9.87
CA GLN A 127 -18.15 44.88 -9.33
C GLN A 127 -18.13 46.00 -8.27
N GLY A 128 -16.96 46.53 -7.89
CA GLY A 128 -16.93 47.65 -6.94
C GLY A 128 -17.49 47.28 -5.56
N ASN A 129 -16.80 46.36 -4.88
CA ASN A 129 -16.74 46.18 -3.41
C ASN A 129 -18.02 45.85 -2.60
N ALA A 130 -19.24 45.94 -3.13
CA ALA A 130 -20.46 45.68 -2.35
C ALA A 130 -20.71 44.18 -2.06
N SER A 131 -20.34 43.30 -3.00
CA SER A 131 -20.58 41.85 -2.93
C SER A 131 -19.67 41.10 -1.93
N PHE A 132 -18.39 41.45 -1.86
CA PHE A 132 -17.41 40.74 -1.02
C PHE A 132 -17.69 40.80 0.50
N ARG A 133 -18.25 41.91 0.98
CA ARG A 133 -18.49 42.12 2.42
C ARG A 133 -19.51 41.13 2.99
N SER A 134 -20.50 40.70 2.20
CA SER A 134 -21.50 39.72 2.66
C SER A 134 -20.89 38.31 2.74
N LEU A 135 -20.09 37.90 1.76
CA LEU A 135 -19.44 36.58 1.75
C LEU A 135 -18.42 36.38 2.89
N TYR A 136 -17.65 37.41 3.24
CA TYR A 136 -16.72 37.34 4.38
C TYR A 136 -17.46 37.13 5.71
N SER A 137 -18.63 37.76 5.87
CA SER A 137 -19.44 37.58 7.08
C SER A 137 -19.99 36.16 7.22
N SER A 138 -20.31 35.49 6.10
CA SER A 138 -20.80 34.11 6.10
C SER A 138 -19.70 33.09 6.43
N LEU A 139 -18.49 33.26 5.89
CA LEU A 139 -17.36 32.34 6.14
C LEU A 139 -16.85 32.43 7.59
N ASN A 140 -16.86 33.61 8.19
CA ASN A 140 -16.47 33.77 9.60
C ASN A 140 -17.49 33.18 10.58
N GLN A 141 -18.70 32.85 10.09
CA GLN A 141 -19.80 32.32 10.89
C GLN A 141 -19.80 30.78 10.92
N GLU A 142 -19.18 30.12 9.93
CA GLU A 142 -18.98 28.65 9.95
C GLU A 142 -17.70 28.21 10.69
N SER A 143 -16.80 29.13 11.03
CA SER A 143 -15.55 28.86 11.74
C SER A 143 -15.63 29.03 13.26
N LYS A 144 -16.83 29.00 13.86
CA LYS A 144 -17.08 29.18 15.29
C LYS A 144 -18.02 28.12 15.83
#